data_AF-A0A7K9BGV5-F1
#
_entry.id   AF-A0A7K9BGV5-F1
#
_cell.length_a   1.000
_cell.length_b   1.000
_cell.length_c   1.000
_cell.angle_alpha   90.00
_cell.angle_beta   90.00
_cell.angle_gamma   90.00
#
_symmetry.space_group_name_H-M   'P 1'
#
loop_
_entity.id
_entity.type
_entity.pdbx_description
1 polymer ?
#
loop_
_entity_poly.entity_id
_entity_poly.type
_entity_poly.pdbx_seq_one_letter_code
_entity_poly.pdbx_strand_id
1 'polypeptide(L)' 'RSWDDFHACASGVLSSCPEEAAAIWESLREQSRKIQFQGNLHELCSTRARLA' A
#
# COMPACT_ATOMS: atom_id res chain seq x y z
N ARG A 1 11.85 -1.24 -15.25
CA ARG A 1 12.05 -2.63 -15.73
C ARG A 1 12.07 -3.63 -14.57
N SER A 2 13.07 -3.64 -13.68
CA SER A 2 13.07 -4.58 -12.53
C SER A 2 11.86 -4.41 -11.60
N TRP A 3 11.43 -3.16 -11.38
CA TRP A 3 10.25 -2.86 -10.58
C TRP A 3 8.94 -3.33 -11.26
N ASP A 4 8.83 -3.16 -12.58
CA ASP A 4 7.63 -3.54 -13.32
C ASP A 4 7.47 -5.07 -13.34
N ASP A 5 8.57 -5.80 -13.54
CA ASP A 5 8.61 -7.26 -13.53
C ASP A 5 8.29 -7.81 -12.12
N PHE A 6 8.85 -7.20 -11.07
CA PHE A 6 8.51 -7.52 -9.68
C PHE A 6 7.03 -7.27 -9.39
N HIS A 7 6.52 -6.11 -9.79
CA HIS A 7 5.13 -5.74 -9.56
C HIS A 7 4.18 -6.70 -10.27
N ALA A 8 4.44 -7.04 -11.53
CA ALA A 8 3.63 -8.00 -12.28
C ALA A 8 3.60 -9.39 -11.62
N CYS A 9 4.76 -9.89 -11.18
CA CYS A 9 4.86 -11.17 -10.47
C CYS A 9 4.10 -11.15 -9.14
N ALA A 10 4.33 -10.11 -8.32
CA ALA A 10 3.66 -9.96 -7.03
C ALA A 10 2.13 -9.85 -7.19
N SER A 11 1.65 -9.03 -8.13
CA SER A 11 0.21 -8.90 -8.42
C SER A 11 -0.40 -10.23 -8.87
N GLY A 12 0.31 -11.01 -9.69
CA GLY A 12 -0.15 -12.33 -10.11
C GLY A 12 -0.36 -13.28 -8.92
N VAL A 13 0.62 -13.36 -8.02
CA VAL A 13 0.52 -14.21 -6.81
C VAL A 13 -0.61 -13.72 -5.89
N LEU A 14 -0.67 -12.42 -5.59
CA LEU A 14 -1.68 -11.86 -4.68
C LEU A 14 -3.11 -12.03 -5.20
N SER A 15 -3.30 -12.07 -6.53
CA SER A 15 -4.62 -12.33 -7.12
C SER A 15 -5.17 -13.73 -6.81
N SER A 16 -4.29 -14.69 -6.47
CA SER A 16 -4.68 -16.05 -6.12
C SER A 16 -5.04 -16.25 -4.64
N CYS A 17 -4.73 -15.27 -3.78
CA CYS A 17 -4.96 -15.34 -2.32
C CYS A 17 -5.48 -14.00 -1.76
N PRO A 18 -6.70 -13.56 -2.17
CA PRO A 18 -7.18 -12.22 -1.87
C PRO A 18 -7.40 -11.94 -0.37
N GLU A 19 -7.82 -12.94 0.40
CA GLU A 19 -8.06 -12.76 1.85
C GLU A 19 -6.74 -12.64 2.62
N GLU A 20 -5.78 -13.53 2.36
CA GLU A 20 -4.47 -13.50 2.99
C GLU A 20 -3.68 -12.25 2.58
N ALA A 21 -3.76 -11.89 1.30
CA ALA A 21 -3.18 -10.65 0.77
C ALA A 21 -3.78 -9.42 1.47
N ALA A 22 -5.10 -9.36 1.64
CA ALA A 22 -5.77 -8.27 2.34
C ALA A 22 -5.36 -8.18 3.81
N ALA A 23 -5.27 -9.31 4.52
CA ALA A 23 -4.84 -9.34 5.91
C ALA A 23 -3.40 -8.83 6.10
N ILE A 24 -2.47 -9.26 5.24
CA ILE A 24 -1.08 -8.78 5.25
C ILE A 24 -1.03 -7.29 4.91
N TRP A 25 -1.78 -6.85 3.89
CA TRP A 25 -1.84 -5.45 3.50
C TRP A 25 -2.33 -4.55 4.63
N GLU A 26 -3.37 -4.95 5.35
CA GLU A 26 -3.91 -4.17 6.48
C GLU A 26 -2.92 -4.07 7.64
N SER A 27 -2.22 -5.16 7.96
CA SER A 27 -1.13 -5.15 8.95
C SER A 27 -0.01 -4.18 8.55
N LEU A 28 0.44 -4.23 7.30
CA LEU A 28 1.47 -3.32 6.77
C LEU A 28 0.99 -1.87 6.76
N ARG A 29 -0.27 -1.61 6.39
CA ARG A 29 -0.89 -0.29 6.42
C ARG A 29 -0.93 0.29 7.84
N GLU A 30 -1.12 -0.55 8.85
CA GLU A 30 -1.05 -0.11 10.24
C GLU A 30 0.37 0.24 10.68
N GLN A 31 1.37 -0.56 10.30
CA GLN A 31 2.76 -0.23 10.62
C GLN A 31 3.24 1.02 9.87
N SER A 32 2.82 1.23 8.62
CA SER A 32 3.22 2.40 7.84
C SER A 32 2.76 3.71 8.49
N ARG A 33 1.60 3.74 9.16
CA ARG A 33 1.13 4.90 9.94
C ARG A 33 2.06 5.28 11.09
N LYS A 34 2.81 4.33 11.64
CA LYS A 34 3.77 4.59 12.73
C LYS A 34 5.05 5.24 12.22
N ILE A 35 5.34 5.13 10.93
CA ILE A 35 6.55 5.69 10.34
C ILE A 35 6.23 7.07 9.79
N GLN A 36 6.64 8.11 10.52
CA GLN A 36 6.41 9.50 10.13
C GLN A 36 7.44 9.95 9.09
N PHE A 37 7.18 9.65 7.82
CA PHE A 37 7.87 10.29 6.71
C PHE A 37 7.11 11.56 6.31
N GLN A 38 7.80 12.71 6.21
CA GLN A 38 7.20 13.94 5.69
C GLN A 38 6.75 13.73 4.25
N GLY A 39 5.52 14.12 3.92
CA GLY A 39 4.98 14.02 2.56
C GLY A 39 4.62 12.59 2.14
N ASN A 40 4.35 11.70 3.10
CA ASN A 40 3.88 10.36 2.78
C ASN A 40 2.48 10.39 2.15
N LEU A 41 2.12 9.31 1.44
CA LEU A 41 0.83 9.20 0.75
C LEU A 41 -0.38 9.33 1.69
N HIS A 42 -0.26 8.93 2.96
CA HIS A 42 -1.36 9.07 3.92
C HIS A 42 -1.65 10.55 4.23
N GLU A 43 -0.61 11.35 4.43
CA GLU A 43 -0.68 12.80 4.64
C GLU A 43 -1.24 13.51 3.39
N LEU A 44 -0.70 13.19 2.21
CA LEU A 44 -1.13 13.77 0.94
C LEU A 44 -2.60 13.47 0.62
N CYS A 45 -3.03 12.21 0.79
CA CYS A 45 -4.41 11.81 0.56
C CYS A 45 -5.38 12.40 1.60
N SER A 46 -4.99 12.45 2.87
CA SER A 46 -5.81 13.06 3.92
C SER A 46 -6.01 14.56 3.69
N THR A 47 -4.96 15.26 3.22
CA THR A 47 -5.04 16.67 2.86
C THR A 47 -6.02 16.89 1.71
N ARG A 48 -5.96 16.03 0.67
CA ARG A 48 -6.88 16.09 -0.47
C ARG A 48 -8.34 15.83 -0.06
N ALA A 49 -8.59 14.87 0.83
CA ALA A 49 -9.93 14.57 1.33
C ALA A 49 -10.54 15.70 2.18
N ARG A 50 -9.72 16.53 2.82
CA ARG A 50 -10.18 17.71 3.58
C ARG A 50 -10.47 18.93 2.70
N LEU A 51 -9.98 18.93 1.47
CA LEU A 51 -10.18 20.01 0.49
C LEU A 51 -11.35 19.72 -0.48
N ALA A 52 -11.95 18.53 -0.39
CA ALA A 52 -13.10 18.10 -1.17
C ALA A 52 -14.37 18.15 -0.32
#